data_AF-A0A7R9ZLD5-F1
#
_entry.id   AF-A0A7R9ZLD5-F1
#
_cell.length_a   1.000
_cell.length_b   1.000
_cell.length_c   1.000
_cell.angle_alpha   90.00
_cell.angle_beta   90.00
_cell.angle_gamma   90.00
#
_symmetry.space_group_name_H-M   'P 1'
#
loop_
_entity.id
_entity.type
_entity.pdbx_description
1 polymer ?
#
loop_
_entity_poly.entity_id
_entity_poly.type
_entity_poly.pdbx_seq_one_letter_code
_entity_poly.pdbx_strand_id
1 'polypeptide(L)'
;ETIDIAIGNCLDRFARVISLSNDPSPGYNIEQEAKKGTKFLPLPYCVKGMDVSFSGILTQAQELAKTESVADLCFSLQETIFAMLIETTERAMAHTGQDQVLIVGGVGCNKRLQEMMAKMVEQRGGTVCAMDHRYCIDNGAMIAQAGIFALQYGFATALEDSSCTQRFRTDQVRAIWRKP
;
A
#
# COMPACT_ATOMS: atom_id res chain seq x y z
N GLU A 1 -4.41 -7.76 5.50
CA GLU A 1 -3.14 -7.95 4.75
C GLU A 1 -3.44 -8.38 3.31
N THR A 2 -2.44 -8.72 2.49
CA THR A 2 -2.69 -9.39 1.21
C THR A 2 -2.59 -10.91 1.38
N ILE A 3 -3.51 -11.66 0.77
CA ILE A 3 -3.53 -13.13 0.81
C ILE A 3 -2.65 -13.72 -0.31
N ASP A 4 -2.25 -12.91 -1.29
CA ASP A 4 -1.48 -13.37 -2.46
C ASP A 4 -0.22 -12.55 -2.73
N ILE A 5 -0.32 -11.44 -3.44
CA ILE A 5 0.78 -10.59 -3.86
C ILE A 5 0.64 -9.21 -3.24
N ALA A 6 1.76 -8.54 -2.97
CA ALA A 6 1.72 -7.14 -2.56
C ALA A 6 1.20 -6.25 -3.70
N ILE A 7 0.52 -5.15 -3.34
CA ILE A 7 0.03 -4.15 -4.30
C ILE A 7 1.16 -3.60 -5.19
N GLY A 8 2.36 -3.34 -4.65
CA GLY A 8 3.50 -2.89 -5.45
C GLY A 8 3.83 -3.87 -6.57
N ASN A 9 3.95 -5.17 -6.25
CA ASN A 9 4.18 -6.22 -7.24
C ASN A 9 3.01 -6.39 -8.22
N CYS A 10 1.76 -6.16 -7.79
CA CYS A 10 0.61 -6.13 -8.68
C CYS A 10 0.74 -5.02 -9.73
N LEU A 11 1.06 -3.79 -9.29
CA LEU A 11 1.27 -2.64 -10.17
C LEU A 11 2.47 -2.86 -11.11
N ASP A 12 3.58 -3.41 -10.62
CA ASP A 12 4.77 -3.71 -11.44
C ASP A 12 4.46 -4.73 -12.53
N ARG A 13 3.73 -5.80 -12.20
CA ARG A 13 3.31 -6.82 -13.18
C ARG A 13 2.32 -6.24 -14.18
N PHE A 14 1.37 -5.43 -13.70
CA PHE A 14 0.42 -4.76 -14.57
C PHE A 14 1.11 -3.83 -15.58
N ALA A 15 2.04 -2.98 -15.14
CA ALA A 15 2.81 -2.10 -16.02
C ALA A 15 3.52 -2.88 -17.14
N ARG A 16 4.07 -4.06 -16.84
CA ARG A 16 4.67 -4.94 -17.86
C ARG A 16 3.64 -5.47 -18.85
N VAL A 17 2.45 -5.84 -18.40
CA VAL A 17 1.36 -6.34 -19.27
C VAL A 17 0.95 -5.29 -20.30
N ILE A 18 0.86 -4.03 -19.89
CA ILE A 18 0.49 -2.91 -20.78
C ILE A 18 1.69 -2.24 -21.45
N SER A 19 2.90 -2.82 -21.32
CA SER A 19 4.16 -2.27 -21.87
C SER A 19 4.43 -0.82 -21.45
N LEU A 20 4.05 -0.44 -20.24
CA LEU A 20 4.29 0.88 -19.66
C LEU A 20 5.70 0.96 -19.07
N SER A 21 6.34 2.12 -19.22
CA SER A 21 7.70 2.34 -18.70
C SER A 21 7.78 2.10 -17.19
N ASN A 22 8.91 1.56 -16.73
CA ASN A 22 9.22 1.44 -15.31
C ASN A 22 9.95 2.68 -14.76
N ASP A 23 10.42 3.59 -15.61
CA ASP A 23 11.11 4.83 -15.19
C ASP A 23 10.11 6.00 -15.18
N PRO A 24 9.99 6.79 -14.08
CA PRO A 24 10.73 6.70 -12.81
C PRO A 24 10.22 5.63 -11.83
N SER A 25 8.96 5.22 -11.95
CA SER A 25 8.43 4.01 -11.29
C SER A 25 7.16 3.53 -12.01
N PRO A 26 6.85 2.22 -11.97
CA PRO A 26 5.59 1.69 -12.54
C PRO A 26 4.35 2.36 -11.94
N GLY A 27 4.30 2.48 -10.61
CA GLY A 27 3.18 3.11 -9.91
C GLY A 27 2.94 4.57 -10.31
N TYR A 28 4.01 5.34 -10.51
CA TYR A 28 3.90 6.73 -10.99
C TYR A 28 3.35 6.80 -12.41
N ASN A 29 3.86 5.98 -13.32
CA ASN A 29 3.40 6.01 -14.71
C ASN A 29 1.94 5.54 -14.83
N ILE A 30 1.52 4.54 -14.04
CA ILE A 30 0.11 4.13 -13.96
C ILE A 30 -0.75 5.31 -13.48
N GLU A 31 -0.29 6.09 -12.49
CA GLU A 31 -1.00 7.29 -12.03
C GLU A 31 -1.13 8.35 -13.12
N GLN A 32 -0.10 8.58 -13.94
CA GLN A 32 -0.19 9.55 -15.01
C GLN A 32 -1.11 9.11 -16.15
N GLU A 33 -1.10 7.82 -16.50
CA GLU A 33 -2.02 7.28 -17.51
C GLU A 33 -3.47 7.23 -17.00
N ALA A 34 -3.68 6.92 -15.71
CA ALA A 34 -5.01 6.88 -15.09
C ALA A 34 -5.74 8.23 -15.20
N LYS A 35 -5.02 9.36 -15.16
CA LYS A 35 -5.60 10.71 -15.31
C LYS A 35 -6.23 10.97 -16.68
N LYS A 36 -5.86 10.17 -17.69
CA LYS A 36 -6.40 10.27 -19.05
C LYS A 36 -7.60 9.34 -19.25
N GLY A 37 -7.86 8.42 -18.31
CA GLY A 37 -8.98 7.49 -18.38
C GLY A 37 -10.31 8.22 -18.18
N THR A 38 -11.33 7.75 -18.88
CA THR A 38 -12.68 8.33 -18.86
C THR A 38 -13.77 7.28 -18.61
N LYS A 39 -13.46 6.00 -18.86
CA LYS A 39 -14.38 4.88 -18.72
C LYS A 39 -13.92 3.96 -17.60
N PHE A 40 -14.83 3.64 -16.68
CA PHE A 40 -14.60 2.61 -15.68
C PHE A 40 -14.85 1.22 -16.26
N LEU A 41 -13.87 0.33 -16.13
CA LEU A 41 -13.87 -1.06 -16.56
C LEU A 41 -14.01 -1.95 -15.31
N PRO A 42 -15.06 -2.79 -15.23
CA PRO A 42 -15.24 -3.66 -14.08
C PRO A 42 -14.06 -4.62 -13.90
N LEU A 43 -13.43 -4.56 -12.74
CA LEU A 43 -12.38 -5.48 -12.30
C LEU A 43 -12.88 -6.24 -11.05
N PRO A 44 -12.36 -7.45 -10.78
CA PRO A 44 -12.74 -8.22 -9.59
C PRO A 44 -12.46 -7.43 -8.31
N TYR A 45 -13.47 -7.28 -7.45
CA TYR A 45 -13.34 -6.63 -6.15
C TYR A 45 -13.19 -7.70 -5.05
N CYS A 46 -11.96 -7.98 -4.64
CA CYS A 46 -11.63 -9.16 -3.81
C CYS A 46 -11.21 -8.77 -2.39
N VAL A 47 -12.17 -8.43 -1.54
CA VAL A 47 -11.96 -8.22 -0.09
C VAL A 47 -12.56 -9.38 0.71
N LYS A 48 -11.78 -9.94 1.63
CA LYS A 48 -12.19 -11.01 2.55
C LYS A 48 -11.92 -10.57 3.98
N GLY A 49 -12.95 -10.05 4.66
CA GLY A 49 -12.79 -9.50 6.01
C GLY A 49 -11.92 -8.24 6.00
N MET A 50 -10.71 -8.31 6.57
CA MET A 50 -9.72 -7.22 6.55
C MET A 50 -8.58 -7.48 5.55
N ASP A 51 -8.71 -8.53 4.74
CA ASP A 51 -7.70 -8.97 3.79
C ASP A 51 -8.12 -8.71 2.34
N VAL A 52 -7.12 -8.54 1.47
CA VAL A 52 -7.28 -8.26 0.05
C VAL A 52 -6.55 -9.31 -0.79
N SER A 53 -7.00 -9.51 -2.03
CA SER A 53 -6.34 -10.36 -3.02
C SER A 53 -6.33 -9.66 -4.37
N PHE A 54 -5.16 -9.62 -5.02
CA PHE A 54 -4.96 -8.87 -6.26
C PHE A 54 -4.72 -9.75 -7.49
N SER A 55 -4.53 -11.07 -7.32
CA SER A 55 -4.20 -11.96 -8.44
C SER A 55 -5.31 -11.99 -9.50
N GLY A 56 -6.57 -12.05 -9.09
CA GLY A 56 -7.72 -12.04 -10.01
C GLY A 56 -7.84 -10.74 -10.80
N ILE A 57 -7.44 -9.61 -10.19
CA ILE A 57 -7.41 -8.31 -10.87
C ILE A 57 -6.38 -8.33 -11.99
N LEU A 58 -5.18 -8.83 -11.73
CA LEU A 58 -4.11 -8.89 -12.74
C LEU A 58 -4.52 -9.75 -13.94
N THR A 59 -5.14 -10.91 -13.70
CA THR A 59 -5.64 -11.78 -14.77
C THR A 59 -6.71 -11.09 -15.61
N GLN A 60 -7.71 -10.45 -14.98
CA GLN A 60 -8.75 -9.74 -15.71
C GLN A 60 -8.19 -8.53 -16.47
N ALA A 61 -7.27 -7.77 -15.85
CA ALA A 61 -6.65 -6.63 -16.49
C ALA A 61 -5.85 -7.02 -17.74
N GLN A 62 -5.20 -8.19 -17.72
CA GLN A 62 -4.49 -8.72 -18.90
C GLN A 62 -5.42 -9.07 -20.06
N GLU A 63 -6.62 -9.58 -19.78
CA GLU A 63 -7.61 -9.82 -20.84
C GLU A 63 -8.16 -8.51 -21.39
N LEU A 64 -8.49 -7.54 -20.53
CA LEU A 64 -9.00 -6.23 -20.95
C LEU A 64 -7.95 -5.40 -21.71
N ALA A 65 -6.66 -5.57 -21.41
CA ALA A 65 -5.57 -4.89 -22.12
C ALA A 65 -5.53 -5.19 -23.63
N LYS A 66 -6.19 -6.25 -24.09
CA LYS A 66 -6.27 -6.62 -25.52
C LYS A 66 -7.28 -5.78 -26.29
N THR A 67 -8.27 -5.20 -25.62
CA THR A 67 -9.44 -4.56 -26.27
C THR A 67 -9.71 -3.14 -25.78
N GLU A 68 -9.31 -2.81 -24.56
CA GLU A 68 -9.60 -1.53 -23.91
C GLU A 68 -8.37 -0.61 -23.91
N SER A 69 -8.59 0.69 -23.71
CA SER A 69 -7.50 1.66 -23.69
C SER A 69 -6.64 1.49 -22.42
N VAL A 70 -5.32 1.72 -22.56
CA VAL A 70 -4.39 1.69 -21.42
C VAL A 70 -4.80 2.70 -20.34
N ALA A 71 -5.27 3.88 -20.75
CA ALA A 71 -5.70 4.93 -19.85
C ALA A 71 -6.92 4.53 -18.99
N ASP A 72 -7.96 3.97 -19.63
CA ASP A 72 -9.16 3.49 -18.92
C ASP A 72 -8.83 2.31 -18.01
N LEU A 73 -7.90 1.45 -18.43
CA LEU A 73 -7.46 0.32 -17.63
C LEU A 73 -6.66 0.76 -16.39
N CYS A 74 -5.72 1.69 -16.54
CA CYS A 74 -4.98 2.30 -15.43
C CYS A 74 -5.93 3.00 -14.45
N PHE A 75 -6.91 3.76 -14.97
CA PHE A 75 -7.95 4.41 -14.16
C PHE A 75 -8.74 3.39 -13.35
N SER A 76 -9.29 2.39 -14.02
CA SER A 76 -10.15 1.37 -13.39
C SER A 76 -9.40 0.51 -12.38
N LEU A 77 -8.13 0.21 -12.66
CA LEU A 77 -7.24 -0.51 -11.75
C LEU A 77 -7.03 0.27 -10.46
N GLN A 78 -6.70 1.57 -10.56
CA GLN A 78 -6.48 2.42 -9.39
C GLN A 78 -7.76 2.54 -8.55
N GLU A 79 -8.89 2.87 -9.17
CA GLU A 79 -10.16 3.00 -8.46
C GLU A 79 -10.53 1.70 -7.73
N THR A 80 -10.38 0.55 -8.40
CA THR A 80 -10.73 -0.75 -7.81
C THR A 80 -9.80 -1.10 -6.65
N ILE A 81 -8.49 -1.08 -6.87
CA ILE A 81 -7.49 -1.48 -5.87
C ILE A 81 -7.52 -0.53 -4.67
N PHE A 82 -7.56 0.78 -4.90
CA PHE A 82 -7.56 1.73 -3.80
C PHE A 82 -8.86 1.66 -3.02
N ALA A 83 -10.02 1.52 -3.65
CA ALA A 83 -11.26 1.30 -2.93
C ALA A 83 -11.18 0.09 -1.98
N MET A 84 -10.54 -1.01 -2.39
CA MET A 84 -10.31 -2.18 -1.52
C MET A 84 -9.41 -1.86 -0.31
N LEU A 85 -8.38 -1.05 -0.51
CA LEU A 85 -7.49 -0.59 0.57
C LEU A 85 -8.22 0.35 1.53
N ILE A 86 -9.04 1.27 1.02
CA ILE A 86 -9.85 2.18 1.84
C ILE A 86 -10.86 1.36 2.67
N GLU A 87 -11.58 0.42 2.06
CA GLU A 87 -12.54 -0.45 2.76
C GLU A 87 -11.88 -1.22 3.92
N THR A 88 -10.74 -1.85 3.67
CA THR A 88 -10.04 -2.63 4.71
C THR A 88 -9.44 -1.73 5.79
N THR A 89 -8.96 -0.54 5.43
CA THR A 89 -8.47 0.46 6.40
C THR A 89 -9.61 0.98 7.27
N GLU A 90 -10.76 1.29 6.68
CA GLU A 90 -11.94 1.74 7.44
C GLU A 90 -12.43 0.66 8.42
N ARG A 91 -12.47 -0.60 7.99
CA ARG A 91 -12.78 -1.74 8.87
C ARG A 91 -11.80 -1.83 10.04
N ALA A 92 -10.51 -1.67 9.78
CA ALA A 92 -9.48 -1.69 10.81
C ALA A 92 -9.61 -0.51 11.78
N MET A 93 -9.90 0.70 11.29
CA MET A 93 -10.17 1.87 12.14
C MET A 93 -11.34 1.61 13.08
N ALA A 94 -12.46 1.11 12.54
CA ALA A 94 -13.64 0.77 13.34
C ALA A 94 -13.34 -0.30 14.39
N HIS A 95 -12.53 -1.31 14.04
CA HIS A 95 -12.17 -2.40 14.95
C HIS A 95 -11.22 -1.96 16.07
N THR A 96 -10.25 -1.08 15.75
CA THR A 96 -9.21 -0.65 16.69
C THR A 96 -9.56 0.61 17.49
N GLY A 97 -10.63 1.30 17.11
CA GLY A 97 -11.02 2.57 17.71
C GLY A 97 -10.05 3.72 17.42
N GLN A 98 -9.15 3.56 16.45
CA GLN A 98 -8.19 4.59 16.06
C GLN A 98 -8.84 5.62 15.13
N ASP A 99 -8.51 6.89 15.34
CA ASP A 99 -8.94 8.05 14.55
C ASP A 99 -7.84 8.56 13.61
N GLN A 100 -6.65 7.95 13.62
CA GLN A 100 -5.53 8.34 12.77
C GLN A 100 -5.14 7.23 11.80
N VAL A 101 -4.90 7.60 10.54
CA VAL A 101 -4.34 6.71 9.51
C VAL A 101 -3.01 7.26 9.04
N LEU A 102 -1.98 6.42 9.08
CA LEU A 102 -0.67 6.72 8.50
C LEU A 102 -0.47 5.90 7.22
N ILE A 103 -0.23 6.57 6.10
CA ILE A 103 0.07 5.93 4.82
C ILE A 103 1.60 5.89 4.64
N VAL A 104 2.15 4.69 4.47
CA VAL A 104 3.59 4.43 4.26
C VAL A 104 3.81 3.52 3.05
N GLY A 105 5.07 3.36 2.64
CA GLY A 105 5.46 2.52 1.51
C GLY A 105 5.40 3.27 0.18
N GLY A 106 6.12 2.77 -0.83
CA GLY A 106 6.22 3.44 -2.14
C GLY A 106 4.88 3.69 -2.84
N VAL A 107 3.91 2.77 -2.69
CA VAL A 107 2.56 2.95 -3.24
C VAL A 107 1.78 4.03 -2.49
N GLY A 108 2.11 4.27 -1.22
CA GLY A 108 1.56 5.35 -0.41
C GLY A 108 1.83 6.76 -0.94
N CYS A 109 2.80 6.91 -1.86
CA CYS A 109 3.09 8.17 -2.56
C CYS A 109 2.04 8.52 -3.63
N ASN A 110 1.17 7.58 -4.01
CA ASN A 110 0.16 7.81 -5.04
C ASN A 110 -0.88 8.82 -4.56
N LYS A 111 -1.05 9.91 -5.32
CA LYS A 111 -1.95 11.01 -4.91
C LYS A 111 -3.41 10.59 -4.86
N ARG A 112 -3.85 9.72 -5.77
CA ARG A 112 -5.22 9.24 -5.79
C ARG A 112 -5.55 8.40 -4.56
N LEU A 113 -4.64 7.52 -4.13
CA LEU A 113 -4.78 6.77 -2.88
C LEU A 113 -4.87 7.72 -1.67
N GLN A 114 -3.99 8.72 -1.59
CA GLN A 114 -4.00 9.71 -0.52
C GLN A 114 -5.32 10.50 -0.47
N GLU A 115 -5.83 10.95 -1.62
CA GLU A 115 -7.11 11.65 -1.74
C GLU A 115 -8.30 10.80 -1.28
N MET A 116 -8.37 9.53 -1.72
CA MET A 116 -9.44 8.62 -1.34
C MET A 116 -9.42 8.30 0.16
N MET A 117 -8.22 8.06 0.71
CA MET A 117 -8.04 7.82 2.14
C MET A 117 -8.41 9.05 2.97
N ALA A 118 -7.98 10.25 2.55
CA ALA A 118 -8.30 11.50 3.24
C ALA A 118 -9.81 11.72 3.36
N LYS A 119 -10.55 11.50 2.27
CA LYS A 119 -12.02 11.61 2.27
C LYS A 119 -12.67 10.63 3.24
N MET A 120 -12.26 9.37 3.23
CA MET A 120 -12.82 8.37 4.15
C MET A 120 -12.52 8.75 5.61
N VAL A 121 -11.28 9.14 5.91
CA VAL A 121 -10.87 9.49 7.27
C VAL A 121 -11.58 10.76 7.77
N GLU A 122 -11.75 11.77 6.90
CA GLU A 122 -12.51 12.99 7.20
C GLU A 122 -13.97 12.67 7.53
N GLN A 123 -14.62 11.77 6.77
CA GLN A 123 -16.00 11.32 7.04
C GLN A 123 -16.14 10.63 8.40
N ARG A 124 -15.04 10.08 8.94
CA ARG A 124 -15.00 9.47 10.27
C ARG A 124 -14.56 10.43 11.38
N GLY A 125 -14.30 11.70 11.06
CA GLY A 125 -13.79 12.70 12.00
C GLY A 125 -12.34 12.46 12.44
N GLY A 126 -11.57 11.71 11.65
CA GLY A 126 -10.18 11.38 11.94
C GLY A 126 -9.16 12.26 11.22
N THR A 127 -7.88 11.89 11.32
CA THR A 127 -6.79 12.54 10.59
C THR A 127 -5.96 11.54 9.78
N VAL A 128 -5.58 11.93 8.56
CA VAL A 128 -4.68 11.14 7.71
C VAL A 128 -3.32 11.82 7.64
N CYS A 129 -2.27 11.04 7.81
CA CYS A 129 -0.89 11.47 7.62
C CYS A 129 -0.31 10.71 6.43
N ALA A 130 0.14 11.44 5.41
CA ALA A 130 0.98 10.91 4.35
C ALA A 130 2.41 11.41 4.59
N MET A 131 3.40 10.53 4.47
CA MET A 131 4.79 10.89 4.70
C MET A 131 5.47 11.39 3.41
N ASP A 132 6.48 12.24 3.54
CA ASP A 132 7.32 12.68 2.42
C ASP A 132 7.90 11.46 1.69
N HIS A 133 7.91 11.50 0.35
CA HIS A 133 8.43 10.42 -0.51
C HIS A 133 9.77 9.85 0.00
N ARG A 134 10.68 10.71 0.50
CA ARG A 134 12.01 10.32 1.01
C ARG A 134 11.97 9.35 2.18
N TYR A 135 10.87 9.34 2.94
CA TYR A 135 10.68 8.45 4.09
C TYR A 135 9.69 7.30 3.80
N CYS A 136 8.92 7.38 2.70
CA CYS A 136 8.01 6.32 2.27
C CYS A 136 8.71 5.16 1.57
N ILE A 137 9.85 5.40 0.93
CA ILE A 137 10.66 4.35 0.29
C ILE A 137 11.64 3.73 1.28
N ASP A 138 12.08 2.50 1.01
CA ASP A 138 13.06 1.81 1.85
C ASP A 138 14.33 2.65 2.00
N ASN A 139 14.65 3.00 3.24
CA ASN A 139 15.78 3.87 3.56
C ASN A 139 16.45 3.43 4.89
N GLY A 140 17.75 3.66 5.01
CA GLY A 140 18.49 3.31 6.23
C GLY A 140 18.06 4.11 7.47
N ALA A 141 17.46 5.29 7.28
CA ALA A 141 17.06 6.16 8.38
C ALA A 141 15.91 5.56 9.20
N MET A 142 14.94 4.89 8.58
CA MET A 142 13.85 4.21 9.30
C MET A 142 14.36 3.07 10.18
N ILE A 143 15.38 2.34 9.70
CA ILE A 143 16.03 1.26 10.45
C ILE A 143 16.83 1.85 11.61
N ALA A 144 17.62 2.89 11.36
CA ALA A 144 18.38 3.60 12.40
C ALA A 144 17.45 4.17 13.48
N GLN A 145 16.32 4.77 13.09
CA GLN A 145 15.34 5.34 14.02
C GLN A 145 14.72 4.26 14.92
N ALA A 146 14.30 3.12 14.34
CA ALA A 146 13.77 2.00 15.12
C ALA A 146 14.81 1.43 16.09
N GLY A 147 16.07 1.29 15.65
CA GLY A 147 17.18 0.83 16.50
C GLY A 147 17.50 1.80 17.64
N ILE A 148 17.53 3.12 17.37
CA ILE A 148 17.74 4.15 18.39
C ILE A 148 16.61 4.11 19.44
N PHE A 149 15.35 3.99 19.02
CA PHE A 149 14.23 3.85 19.94
C PHE A 149 14.33 2.56 20.76
N ALA A 150 14.67 1.42 20.17
CA ALA A 150 14.87 0.20 20.93
C ALA A 150 15.96 0.38 22.01
N LEU A 151 17.10 0.97 21.64
CA LEU A 151 18.21 1.23 22.56
C LEU A 151 17.84 2.20 23.69
N GLN A 152 17.18 3.31 23.37
CA GLN A 152 16.74 4.32 24.35
C GLN A 152 15.78 3.75 25.41
N TYR A 153 14.99 2.74 25.05
CA TYR A 153 14.06 2.07 25.96
C TYR A 153 14.64 0.77 26.53
N GLY A 154 15.96 0.57 26.44
CA GLY A 154 16.70 -0.49 27.13
C GLY A 154 16.76 -1.83 26.40
N PHE A 155 16.46 -1.87 25.11
CA PHE A 155 16.61 -3.08 24.28
C PHE A 155 17.87 -3.01 23.44
N ALA A 156 18.69 -4.05 23.55
CA ALA A 156 19.86 -4.27 22.71
C ALA A 156 19.86 -5.73 22.26
N THR A 157 20.23 -5.96 21.00
CA THR A 157 20.38 -7.30 20.43
C THR A 157 21.81 -7.78 20.65
N ALA A 158 22.00 -8.93 21.30
CA ALA A 158 23.30 -9.57 21.40
C ALA A 158 23.78 -10.03 20.01
N LEU A 159 25.08 -10.17 19.82
CA LEU A 159 25.64 -10.51 18.50
C LEU A 159 25.21 -11.92 18.05
N GLU A 160 25.13 -12.85 18.98
CA GLU A 160 24.61 -14.20 18.77
C GLU A 160 23.14 -14.22 18.33
N ASP A 161 22.38 -13.19 18.70
CA ASP A 161 20.95 -13.04 18.38
C ASP A 161 20.72 -12.17 17.13
N SER A 162 21.77 -11.58 16.53
CA SER A 162 21.66 -10.68 15.37
C SER A 162 21.59 -11.43 14.03
N SER A 163 20.96 -12.59 14.02
CA SER A 163 20.74 -13.39 12.81
C SER A 163 19.60 -12.83 11.94
N CYS A 164 19.53 -13.26 10.68
CA CYS A 164 18.49 -12.82 9.76
C CYS A 164 17.29 -13.77 9.76
N THR A 165 16.07 -13.23 9.81
CA THR A 165 14.85 -13.98 9.56
C THR A 165 14.11 -13.44 8.34
N GLN A 166 13.81 -14.32 7.37
CA GLN A 166 13.11 -13.93 6.14
C GLN A 166 11.60 -13.73 6.35
N ARG A 167 11.04 -14.29 7.43
CA ARG A 167 9.61 -14.25 7.75
C ARG A 167 9.38 -13.56 9.09
N PHE A 168 9.99 -12.38 9.25
CA PHE A 168 9.83 -11.60 10.47
C PHE A 168 8.39 -11.09 10.57
N ARG A 169 7.63 -11.55 11.56
CA ARG A 169 6.27 -11.07 11.78
C ARG A 169 6.27 -9.82 12.67
N THR A 170 5.35 -8.91 12.41
CA THR A 170 5.19 -7.66 13.18
C THR A 170 4.83 -7.89 14.64
N ASP A 171 4.16 -8.99 14.97
CA ASP A 171 3.78 -9.37 16.33
C ASP A 171 4.88 -10.10 17.12
N GLN A 172 6.01 -10.44 16.48
CA GLN A 172 7.17 -11.02 17.18
C GLN A 172 8.00 -9.96 17.92
N VAL A 173 7.82 -8.67 17.59
CA VAL A 173 8.55 -7.57 18.21
C VAL A 173 7.66 -6.85 19.21
N ARG A 174 8.09 -6.81 20.47
CA ARG A 174 7.44 -5.99 21.48
C ARG A 174 7.84 -4.53 21.31
N ALA A 175 6.88 -3.66 21.03
CA ALA A 175 7.10 -2.20 20.95
C ALA A 175 7.26 -1.59 22.35
N ILE A 176 8.42 -1.79 22.98
CA ILE A 176 8.75 -1.34 24.35
C ILE A 176 8.72 0.19 24.55
N TRP A 177 8.73 0.95 23.46
CA TRP A 177 8.68 2.41 23.45
C TRP A 177 7.26 3.00 23.47
N ARG A 178 6.22 2.16 23.42
CA ARG A 178 4.83 2.62 23.60
C ARG A 178 4.39 2.35 25.04
N LYS A 179 3.73 3.34 25.65
CA LYS A 179 3.01 3.10 26.92
C LYS A 179 1.88 2.09 26.67
N PRO A 180 1.59 1.20 27.64
CA PRO A 180 0.47 0.26 27.55
C PRO A 180 -0.86 0.96 27.29
#